data_AF-A0A527ZRA2-F1
#
_entry.id   AF-A0A527ZRA2-F1
#
_cell.length_a   1.000
_cell.length_b   1.000
_cell.length_c   1.000
_cell.angle_alpha   90.00
_cell.angle_beta   90.00
_cell.angle_gamma   90.00
#
_symmetry.space_group_name_H-M   'P 1'
#
loop_
_entity.id
_entity.type
_entity.pdbx_description
1 polymer ?
#
loop_
_entity_poly.entity_id
_entity_poly.type
_entity_poly.pdbx_seq_one_letter_code
_entity_poly.pdbx_strand_id
1 'polypeptide(L)'
;MTSQHAELTWLNPPPHHAFGDSSVHVRTGKETDFWRQTFYGFWRDNGHFLYRQVEGDFSAEVTVKGDYKVLYDQAGLMVRLSETHWVKAGIEFTDGIAYFSVVVTNDASDWSLVSIPAGPDGVRIRLTRHAETIRVQY
;
A
#
# COMPACT_ATOMS: atom_id res chain seq x y z
N MET A 1 9.31 8.54 -26.79
CA MET A 1 9.38 7.96 -25.44
C MET A 1 8.37 8.70 -24.58
N THR A 2 7.14 8.18 -24.51
CA THR A 2 6.11 8.68 -23.60
C THR A 2 6.48 8.24 -22.19
N SER A 3 6.65 9.20 -21.27
CA SER A 3 6.96 8.94 -19.86
C SER A 3 5.86 8.06 -19.26
N GLN A 4 6.21 6.91 -18.70
CA GLN A 4 5.28 5.96 -18.05
C GLN A 4 4.50 6.59 -16.88
N HIS A 5 4.90 7.78 -16.42
CA HIS A 5 4.31 8.48 -15.27
C HIS A 5 3.10 9.36 -15.61
N ALA A 6 2.84 9.65 -16.90
CA ALA A 6 1.83 10.63 -17.32
C ALA A 6 0.36 10.22 -17.04
N GLU A 7 0.11 9.02 -16.54
CA GLU A 7 -1.24 8.47 -16.30
C GLU A 7 -1.53 8.14 -14.82
N LEU A 8 -0.59 8.41 -13.90
CA LEU A 8 -0.79 8.13 -12.48
C LEU A 8 -1.37 9.35 -11.74
N THR A 9 -2.33 9.10 -10.86
CA THR A 9 -3.04 10.11 -10.06
C THR A 9 -2.88 9.81 -8.56
N TRP A 10 -2.74 10.86 -7.75
CA TRP A 10 -2.71 10.73 -6.30
C TRP A 10 -4.12 10.81 -5.72
N LEU A 11 -4.46 9.84 -4.87
CA LEU A 11 -5.41 10.00 -3.78
C LEU A 11 -4.60 10.40 -2.54
N ASN A 12 -4.98 11.52 -1.91
CA ASN A 12 -4.27 12.14 -0.78
C ASN A 12 -2.78 12.36 -1.10
N PRO A 13 -2.42 13.36 -1.94
CA PRO A 13 -1.02 13.56 -2.33
C PRO A 13 -0.11 13.78 -1.11
N PRO A 14 1.08 13.16 -1.08
CA PRO A 14 2.02 13.36 0.01
C PRO A 14 2.60 14.78 -0.03
N PRO A 15 3.08 15.32 1.12
CA PRO A 15 3.72 16.63 1.15
C PRO A 15 4.96 16.70 0.25
N HIS A 16 5.64 15.58 0.04
CA HIS A 16 6.75 15.49 -0.91
C HIS A 16 6.74 14.15 -1.65
N HIS A 17 6.89 14.24 -2.97
CA HIS A 17 7.19 13.10 -3.82
C HIS A 17 8.12 13.53 -4.96
N ALA A 18 8.88 12.57 -5.48
CA ALA A 18 9.71 12.76 -6.66
C ALA A 18 9.66 11.50 -7.53
N PHE A 19 9.39 11.68 -8.82
CA PHE A 19 9.45 10.62 -9.81
C PHE A 19 10.88 10.47 -10.32
N GLY A 20 11.42 9.26 -10.25
CA GLY A 20 12.62 8.85 -10.98
C GLY A 20 12.23 8.09 -12.26
N ASP A 21 13.22 7.52 -12.95
CA ASP A 21 12.97 6.81 -14.21
C ASP A 21 12.02 5.61 -14.02
N SER A 22 12.25 4.81 -12.96
CA SER A 22 11.48 3.61 -12.64
C SER A 22 11.09 3.53 -11.15
N SER A 23 11.06 4.67 -10.47
CA SER A 23 10.78 4.75 -9.04
C SER A 23 9.93 5.99 -8.71
N VAL A 24 9.26 5.92 -7.57
CA VAL A 24 8.69 7.08 -6.91
C VAL A 24 9.24 7.13 -5.48
N HIS A 25 9.77 8.28 -5.10
CA HIS A 25 10.20 8.56 -3.74
C HIS A 25 9.11 9.34 -3.05
N VAL A 26 8.70 8.91 -1.86
CA VAL A 26 7.57 9.49 -1.12
C VAL A 26 8.00 9.78 0.30
N ARG A 27 7.65 10.96 0.80
CA ARG A 27 7.68 11.28 2.23
C ARG A 27 6.26 11.46 2.72
N THR A 28 5.84 10.64 3.66
CA THR A 28 4.48 10.66 4.20
C THR A 28 4.19 11.97 4.96
N GLY A 29 2.92 12.36 4.94
CA GLY A 29 2.36 13.31 5.88
C GLY A 29 2.14 12.66 7.25
N LYS A 30 1.93 13.49 8.27
CA LYS A 30 1.63 13.01 9.62
C LYS A 30 0.23 12.41 9.70
N GLU A 31 0.05 11.42 10.57
CA GLU A 31 -1.26 10.86 10.96
C GLU A 31 -2.10 10.39 9.75
N THR A 32 -1.44 9.73 8.80
CA THR A 32 -2.05 9.19 7.59
C THR A 32 -2.22 7.68 7.70
N ASP A 33 -3.39 7.17 7.32
CA ASP A 33 -3.72 5.75 7.39
C ASP A 33 -4.90 5.37 6.48
N PHE A 34 -5.04 4.07 6.23
CA PHE A 34 -6.22 3.42 5.69
C PHE A 34 -6.67 2.33 6.66
N TRP A 35 -7.81 2.54 7.32
CA TRP A 35 -8.40 1.56 8.24
C TRP A 35 -9.91 1.77 8.36
N ARG A 36 -10.65 0.66 8.51
CA ARG A 36 -12.10 0.69 8.58
C ARG A 36 -12.67 -0.07 9.78
N GLN A 37 -13.00 0.68 10.83
CA GLN A 37 -13.80 0.30 12.01
C GLN A 37 -13.24 -0.78 12.92
N THR A 38 -12.83 -1.93 12.38
CA THR A 38 -12.56 -3.16 13.12
C THR A 38 -11.65 -2.91 14.32
N PHE A 39 -12.08 -3.42 15.48
CA PHE A 39 -11.44 -3.31 16.79
C PHE A 39 -11.27 -1.89 17.35
N TYR A 40 -10.80 -0.93 16.56
CA TYR A 40 -10.43 0.41 17.01
C TYR A 40 -11.56 1.45 16.98
N GLY A 41 -12.67 1.17 16.29
CA GLY A 41 -13.86 2.03 16.27
C GLY A 41 -13.72 3.33 15.48
N PHE A 42 -12.64 3.50 14.71
CA PHE A 42 -12.42 4.67 13.86
C PHE A 42 -12.31 4.31 12.37
N TRP A 43 -12.50 5.33 11.54
CA TRP A 43 -12.28 5.29 10.09
C TRP A 43 -11.12 6.21 9.71
N ARG A 44 -10.24 5.72 8.82
CA ARG A 44 -9.15 6.47 8.20
C ARG A 44 -9.11 6.15 6.71
N ASP A 45 -9.09 7.20 5.90
CA ASP A 45 -8.98 7.11 4.44
C ASP A 45 -8.06 8.23 3.90
N ASN A 46 -7.06 8.61 4.68
CA ASN A 46 -6.18 9.75 4.41
C ASN A 46 -4.73 9.32 4.07
N GLY A 47 -4.47 8.02 3.93
CA GLY A 47 -3.21 7.46 3.45
C GLY A 47 -2.89 7.87 2.00
N HIS A 48 -1.61 7.91 1.65
CA HIS A 48 -1.16 8.30 0.31
C HIS A 48 -1.26 7.13 -0.68
N PHE A 49 -1.93 7.35 -1.81
CA PHE A 49 -2.10 6.30 -2.82
C PHE A 49 -1.91 6.87 -4.24
N LEU A 50 -0.85 6.42 -4.92
CA LEU A 50 -0.60 6.71 -6.33
C LEU A 50 -1.16 5.57 -7.17
N TYR A 51 -2.04 5.89 -8.12
CA TYR A 51 -2.79 4.87 -8.84
C TYR A 51 -3.10 5.26 -10.28
N ARG A 52 -3.53 4.26 -11.04
CA ARG A 52 -4.29 4.45 -12.27
C ARG A 52 -5.49 3.50 -12.25
N GLN A 53 -6.51 3.81 -13.02
CA GLN A 53 -7.63 2.89 -13.21
C GLN A 53 -7.23 1.76 -14.16
N VAL A 54 -7.70 0.55 -13.85
CA VAL A 54 -7.48 -0.65 -14.65
C VAL A 54 -8.79 -1.43 -14.69
N GLU A 55 -9.19 -1.88 -15.88
CA GLU A 55 -10.35 -2.74 -16.07
C GLU A 55 -9.91 -4.19 -16.29
N GLY A 56 -10.72 -5.14 -15.81
CA GLY A 56 -10.46 -6.57 -15.99
C GLY A 56 -9.33 -7.10 -15.10
N ASP A 57 -8.74 -8.22 -15.54
CA ASP A 57 -7.67 -8.90 -14.81
C ASP A 57 -6.34 -8.17 -14.97
N PHE A 58 -5.58 -8.11 -13.88
CA PHE A 58 -4.27 -7.47 -13.90
C PHE A 58 -3.33 -8.05 -12.84
N SER A 59 -2.03 -7.79 -13.03
CA SER A 59 -1.03 -7.94 -11.98
C SER A 59 -0.24 -6.66 -11.84
N ALA A 60 -0.05 -6.21 -10.61
CA ALA A 60 0.81 -5.11 -10.24
C ALA A 60 1.94 -5.62 -9.37
N GLU A 61 3.12 -5.03 -9.52
CA GLU A 61 4.29 -5.41 -8.75
C GLU A 61 5.13 -4.19 -8.43
N VAL A 62 5.69 -4.17 -7.22
CA VAL A 62 6.60 -3.12 -6.78
C VAL A 62 7.61 -3.70 -5.80
N THR A 63 8.81 -3.16 -5.77
CA THR A 63 9.73 -3.37 -4.65
C THR A 63 9.67 -2.14 -3.74
N VAL A 64 9.29 -2.35 -2.49
CA VAL A 64 9.19 -1.28 -1.50
C VAL A 64 10.42 -1.26 -0.63
N LYS A 65 11.05 -0.09 -0.55
CA LYS A 65 12.13 0.22 0.38
C LYS A 65 11.69 1.40 1.24
N GLY A 66 11.93 1.31 2.54
CA GLY A 66 11.54 2.34 3.48
C GLY A 66 12.53 2.45 4.63
N ASP A 67 12.60 3.64 5.21
CA ASP A 67 13.35 3.92 6.42
C ASP A 67 12.37 3.90 7.60
N TYR A 68 11.87 2.70 7.92
CA TYR A 68 10.82 2.47 8.93
C TYR A 68 11.39 2.70 10.33
N LYS A 69 10.76 3.59 11.10
CA LYS A 69 11.28 4.02 12.42
C LYS A 69 10.21 4.11 13.49
N VAL A 70 8.98 4.44 13.09
CA VAL A 70 7.89 4.74 14.01
C VAL A 70 6.84 3.65 13.90
N LEU A 71 6.19 3.37 15.04
CA LEU A 71 5.06 2.47 15.12
C LEU A 71 4.02 2.83 14.04
N TYR A 72 3.64 1.83 13.26
CA TYR A 72 2.73 1.87 12.11
C TYR A 72 3.24 2.58 10.86
N ASP A 73 4.55 2.78 10.72
CA ASP A 73 5.12 3.13 9.41
C ASP A 73 4.79 2.02 8.40
N GLN A 74 4.20 2.41 7.27
CA GLN A 74 3.67 1.50 6.26
C GLN A 74 4.06 1.93 4.85
N ALA A 75 4.36 0.97 3.98
CA ALA A 75 4.45 1.20 2.54
C ALA A 75 4.23 -0.11 1.76
N GLY A 76 3.57 -0.04 0.60
CA GLY A 76 3.07 -1.22 -0.07
C GLY A 76 2.39 -0.99 -1.41
N LEU A 77 1.60 -1.97 -1.82
CA LEU A 77 0.63 -1.89 -2.92
C LEU A 77 -0.79 -1.81 -2.36
N MET A 78 -1.66 -1.17 -3.13
CA MET A 78 -3.10 -1.17 -2.87
C MET A 78 -3.86 -1.44 -4.17
N VAL A 79 -4.94 -2.22 -4.06
CA VAL A 79 -6.05 -2.24 -5.03
C VAL A 79 -7.26 -1.65 -4.34
N ARG A 80 -7.96 -0.75 -5.04
CA ARG A 80 -9.05 0.01 -4.45
C ARG A 80 -10.21 0.12 -5.44
N LEU A 81 -11.40 -0.21 -4.96
CA LEU A 81 -12.66 0.00 -5.68
C LEU A 81 -13.38 1.25 -5.14
N SER A 82 -13.38 1.44 -3.81
CA SER A 82 -14.03 2.57 -3.15
C SER A 82 -13.38 2.85 -1.78
N GLU A 83 -13.89 3.84 -1.05
CA GLU A 83 -13.53 4.09 0.36
C GLU A 83 -13.83 2.90 1.30
N THR A 84 -14.80 2.07 0.91
CA THR A 84 -15.29 0.96 1.73
C THR A 84 -14.82 -0.41 1.23
N HIS A 85 -14.20 -0.47 0.04
CA HIS A 85 -13.74 -1.71 -0.60
C HIS A 85 -12.32 -1.54 -1.17
N TRP A 86 -11.32 -2.10 -0.49
CA TRP A 86 -9.91 -2.04 -0.89
C TRP A 86 -9.08 -3.13 -0.22
N VAL A 87 -7.91 -3.42 -0.78
CA VAL A 87 -6.87 -4.24 -0.16
C VAL A 87 -5.56 -3.46 -0.17
N LYS A 88 -4.89 -3.34 0.97
CA LYS A 88 -3.49 -2.88 1.04
C LYS A 88 -2.60 -4.02 1.50
N ALA A 89 -1.41 -4.11 0.94
CA ALA A 89 -0.42 -5.12 1.30
C ALA A 89 0.99 -4.53 1.24
N GLY A 90 1.82 -4.82 2.23
CA GLY A 90 3.22 -4.40 2.23
C GLY A 90 3.88 -4.48 3.59
N ILE A 91 4.91 -3.66 3.78
CA ILE A 91 5.61 -3.59 5.05
C ILE A 91 4.79 -2.74 6.01
N GLU A 92 4.64 -3.23 7.23
CA GLU A 92 4.14 -2.48 8.38
C GLU A 92 5.06 -2.69 9.57
N PHE A 93 5.51 -1.59 10.17
CA PHE A 93 6.42 -1.62 11.31
C PHE A 93 5.63 -1.56 12.61
N THR A 94 5.64 -2.64 13.38
CA THR A 94 5.01 -2.69 14.70
C THR A 94 5.85 -3.50 15.66
N ASP A 95 5.73 -3.21 16.96
CA ASP A 95 6.43 -3.95 18.02
C ASP A 95 7.96 -4.04 17.82
N GLY A 96 8.54 -3.02 17.17
CA GLY A 96 9.97 -2.91 16.93
C GLY A 96 10.52 -3.75 15.76
N ILE A 97 9.66 -4.44 15.00
CA ILE A 97 10.08 -5.23 13.82
C ILE A 97 9.18 -4.97 12.60
N ALA A 98 9.65 -5.39 11.43
CA ALA A 98 8.88 -5.32 10.19
C ALA A 98 8.01 -6.57 10.01
N TYR A 99 6.75 -6.35 9.63
CA TYR A 99 5.82 -7.39 9.22
C TYR A 99 5.46 -7.21 7.76
N PHE A 100 5.21 -8.33 7.08
CA PHE A 100 4.36 -8.30 5.91
C PHE A 100 2.90 -8.28 6.38
N SER A 101 2.22 -7.19 6.06
CA SER A 101 0.87 -6.87 6.47
C SER A 101 -0.06 -6.90 5.27
N VAL A 102 -1.24 -7.51 5.43
CA VAL A 102 -2.34 -7.44 4.47
C VAL A 102 -3.61 -7.03 5.20
N VAL A 103 -4.24 -5.96 4.72
CA VAL A 103 -5.57 -5.55 5.17
C VAL A 103 -6.54 -5.68 4.01
N VAL A 104 -7.56 -6.52 4.19
CA VAL A 104 -8.69 -6.65 3.26
C VAL A 104 -9.86 -5.90 3.88
N THR A 105 -10.34 -4.87 3.18
CA THR A 105 -11.47 -4.08 3.63
C THR A 105 -12.67 -4.32 2.73
N ASN A 106 -13.70 -4.92 3.32
CA ASN A 106 -15.03 -5.11 2.74
C ASN A 106 -16.05 -4.56 3.75
N ASP A 107 -16.26 -3.24 3.70
CA ASP A 107 -16.94 -2.40 4.68
C ASP A 107 -16.30 -2.31 6.07
N ALA A 108 -15.61 -3.37 6.52
CA ALA A 108 -14.76 -3.42 7.70
C ALA A 108 -13.39 -4.03 7.33
N SER A 109 -12.33 -3.64 8.05
CA SER A 109 -10.97 -4.10 7.80
C SER A 109 -10.68 -5.43 8.50
N ASP A 110 -10.19 -6.42 7.76
CA ASP A 110 -9.61 -7.66 8.27
C ASP A 110 -8.09 -7.62 8.04
N TRP A 111 -7.31 -7.90 9.08
CA TRP A 111 -5.86 -7.65 9.11
C TRP A 111 -5.08 -8.91 9.48
N SER A 112 -4.11 -9.24 8.62
CA SER A 112 -3.20 -10.36 8.82
C SER A 112 -1.74 -9.89 8.77
N LEU A 113 -0.91 -10.54 9.60
CA LEU A 113 0.49 -10.21 9.80
C LEU A 113 1.37 -11.46 9.79
N VAL A 114 2.55 -11.34 9.22
CA VAL A 114 3.64 -12.31 9.36
C VAL A 114 4.96 -11.56 9.45
N SER A 115 5.81 -11.92 10.41
CA SER A 115 7.11 -11.27 10.57
C SER A 115 8.03 -11.61 9.41
N ILE A 116 8.82 -10.63 8.96
CA ILE A 116 9.75 -10.81 7.85
C ILE A 116 11.11 -10.15 8.15
N PRO A 117 12.21 -10.69 7.61
CA PRO A 117 13.48 -9.97 7.62
C PRO A 117 13.43 -8.84 6.56
N ALA A 118 13.08 -7.62 6.98
CA ALA A 118 13.17 -6.47 6.09
C ALA A 118 14.63 -6.01 5.95
N GLY A 119 15.29 -6.44 4.88
CA GLY A 119 16.66 -6.03 4.54
C GLY A 119 16.74 -4.75 3.69
N PRO A 120 17.95 -4.26 3.38
CA PRO A 120 18.16 -3.04 2.59
C PRO A 120 17.64 -3.13 1.15
N ASP A 121 17.40 -4.34 0.65
CA ASP A 121 16.86 -4.60 -0.68
C ASP A 121 15.35 -4.41 -0.76
N GLY A 122 14.68 -4.21 0.38
CA GLY A 122 13.24 -4.04 0.46
C GLY A 122 12.47 -5.34 0.23
N VAL A 123 11.17 -5.21 0.03
CA VAL A 123 10.25 -6.34 -0.18
C VAL A 123 9.56 -6.17 -1.52
N ARG A 124 9.63 -7.20 -2.37
CA ARG A 124 8.95 -7.23 -3.66
C ARG A 124 7.56 -7.79 -3.48
N ILE A 125 6.55 -6.99 -3.76
CA ILE A 125 5.15 -7.32 -3.55
C ILE A 125 4.50 -7.50 -4.91
N ARG A 126 3.73 -8.57 -5.08
CA ARG A 126 2.87 -8.76 -6.24
C ARG A 126 1.42 -8.91 -5.82
N LEU A 127 0.55 -8.13 -6.45
CA LEU A 127 -0.90 -8.23 -6.31
C LEU A 127 -1.49 -8.59 -7.67
N THR A 128 -2.23 -9.69 -7.73
CA THR A 128 -2.95 -10.14 -8.93
C THR A 128 -4.45 -10.13 -8.66
N ARG A 129 -5.21 -9.42 -9.50
CA ARG A 129 -6.66 -9.60 -9.61
C ARG A 129 -6.95 -10.54 -10.77
N HIS A 130 -7.66 -11.63 -10.48
CA HIS A 130 -8.17 -12.55 -11.49
C HIS A 130 -9.61 -12.91 -11.14
N ALA A 131 -10.55 -12.50 -11.99
CA ALA A 131 -11.98 -12.61 -11.73
C ALA A 131 -12.35 -12.07 -10.32
N GLU A 132 -12.98 -12.84 -9.46
CA GLU A 132 -13.35 -12.47 -8.09
C GLU A 132 -12.20 -12.55 -7.07
N THR A 133 -11.01 -13.01 -7.48
CA THR A 133 -9.90 -13.32 -6.58
C THR A 133 -8.84 -12.22 -6.58
N ILE A 134 -8.36 -11.87 -5.38
CA ILE A 134 -7.11 -11.13 -5.17
C ILE A 134 -6.07 -12.09 -4.58
N ARG A 135 -4.92 -12.21 -5.25
CA ARG A 135 -3.75 -12.93 -4.75
C ARG A 135 -2.64 -11.95 -4.40
N VAL A 136 -2.12 -12.05 -3.18
CA VAL A 136 -0.97 -11.27 -2.69
C VAL A 136 0.22 -12.20 -2.49
N GLN A 137 1.40 -11.78 -2.96
CA GLN A 137 2.67 -12.52 -2.85
C GLN A 137 3.79 -11.55 -2.46
N TYR A 138 4.78 -12.02 -1.69
CA TYR A 138 5.95 -11.25 -1.26
C TYR A 138 7.22 -12.11 -1.20
#